data_AF-A0A3P7FCT1-F1
#
_entry.id   AF-A0A3P7FCT1-F1
#
_cell.length_a   1.000
_cell.length_b   1.000
_cell.length_c   1.000
_cell.angle_alpha   90.00
_cell.angle_beta   90.00
_cell.angle_gamma   90.00
#
_symmetry.space_group_name_H-M   'P 1'
#
loop_
_entity.id
_entity.type
_entity.pdbx_description
1 polymer ?
#
loop_
_entity_poly.entity_id
_entity_poly.type
_entity_poly.pdbx_seq_one_letter_code
_entity_poly.pdbx_strand_id
1 'polypeptide(L)'
;MSLSPELFRLPDRSSGQHSMTIRELCDNDDMATSIIVDPILGFRTHKMSLHYRPPQHEEQIKLKCILRKYKEDQDLCAAIQEIFHVGAITRFLKRRTLKQQLAFRDHALQSKRAIVTKRKIALVEC
;
A
#
# COMPACT_ATOMS: atom_id res chain seq x y z
N MET A 1 18.88 4.50 8.24
CA MET A 1 18.11 3.30 8.64
C MET A 1 17.46 2.71 7.39
N SER A 2 17.83 1.48 7.03
CA SER A 2 17.14 0.66 6.02
C SER A 2 15.83 0.11 6.60
N LEU A 3 14.91 -0.34 5.74
CA LEU A 3 13.73 -1.08 6.21
C LEU A 3 14.15 -2.47 6.69
N SER A 4 13.47 -3.02 7.69
CA SER A 4 13.78 -4.35 8.22
C SER A 4 13.54 -5.43 7.16
N PRO A 5 14.43 -6.42 6.98
CA PRO A 5 14.20 -7.57 6.10
C PRO A 5 12.92 -8.33 6.44
N GLU A 6 12.48 -8.32 7.70
CA GLU A 6 11.25 -8.98 8.14
C GLU A 6 10.00 -8.39 7.48
N LEU A 7 10.04 -7.12 7.10
CA LEU A 7 8.95 -6.46 6.40
C LEU A 7 8.63 -7.15 5.06
N PHE A 8 9.63 -7.74 4.40
CA PHE A 8 9.49 -8.39 3.10
C PHE A 8 9.17 -9.89 3.19
N ARG A 9 9.11 -10.47 4.40
CA ARG A 9 8.63 -11.84 4.62
C ARG A 9 7.11 -11.87 4.60
N LEU A 10 6.52 -12.02 3.42
CA LEU A 10 5.07 -11.99 3.24
C LEU A 10 4.41 -13.20 3.94
N PRO A 11 3.30 -13.00 4.68
CA PRO A 11 2.59 -14.10 5.33
C PRO A 11 1.71 -14.85 4.32
N ASP A 12 1.59 -16.17 4.47
CA ASP A 12 0.66 -16.99 3.67
C ASP A 12 -0.81 -16.57 3.87
N ARG A 13 -1.13 -16.06 5.07
CA ARG A 13 -2.45 -15.54 5.43
C ARG A 13 -2.32 -14.26 6.23
N SER A 14 -2.97 -13.19 5.79
CA SER A 14 -3.19 -12.00 6.62
C SER A 14 -3.98 -12.41 7.85
N SER A 15 -3.43 -12.19 9.04
CA SER A 15 -4.02 -12.66 10.30
C SER A 15 -5.35 -11.98 10.65
N GLY A 16 -5.77 -10.93 9.92
CA GLY A 16 -7.02 -10.19 10.14
C GLY A 16 -7.13 -9.51 11.51
N GLN A 17 -6.16 -9.73 12.38
CA GLN A 17 -6.09 -9.24 13.74
C GLN A 17 -5.13 -8.06 13.77
N HIS A 18 -5.66 -6.87 13.51
CA HIS A 18 -4.89 -5.64 13.62
C HIS A 18 -5.22 -4.96 14.96
N SER A 19 -4.33 -5.10 15.94
CA SER A 19 -4.34 -4.28 17.16
C SER A 19 -3.79 -2.88 16.87
N MET A 20 -4.45 -2.18 15.94
CA MET A 20 -4.15 -0.81 15.57
C MET A 20 -5.10 0.15 16.29
N THR A 21 -4.59 1.29 16.71
CA THR A 21 -5.43 2.42 17.11
C THR A 21 -6.21 2.95 15.90
N ILE A 22 -7.32 3.66 16.15
CA ILE A 22 -8.11 4.30 15.07
C ILE A 22 -7.22 5.20 14.21
N ARG A 23 -6.31 5.96 14.83
CA ARG A 23 -5.35 6.82 14.12
C ARG A 23 -4.42 6.02 13.21
N GLU A 24 -3.86 4.92 13.70
CA GLU A 24 -2.98 4.07 12.90
C GLU A 24 -3.72 3.42 11.73
N LEU A 25 -4.96 2.99 11.95
CA LEU A 25 -5.81 2.44 10.90
C LEU A 25 -6.07 3.48 9.81
N CYS A 26 -6.47 4.71 10.17
CA CYS A 26 -6.69 5.79 9.21
C CYS A 26 -5.44 6.11 8.40
N ASP A 27 -4.28 6.25 9.05
CA ASP A 27 -3.03 6.54 8.35
C ASP A 27 -2.61 5.39 7.40
N ASN A 28 -2.82 4.14 7.83
CA ASN A 28 -2.46 2.97 7.06
C ASN A 28 -3.40 2.78 5.86
N ASP A 29 -4.69 3.05 6.03
CA ASP A 29 -5.68 2.99 4.96
C ASP A 29 -5.45 4.08 3.91
N ASP A 30 -5.23 5.31 4.36
CA ASP A 30 -4.88 6.43 3.48
C ASP A 30 -3.63 6.12 2.66
N MET A 31 -2.58 5.61 3.30
CA MET A 31 -1.36 5.26 2.59
C MET A 31 -1.61 4.09 1.62
N ALA A 32 -2.29 3.02 2.06
CA ALA A 32 -2.56 1.84 1.22
C ALA A 32 -3.40 2.19 -0.03
N THR A 33 -4.44 3.00 0.13
CA THR A 33 -5.25 3.49 -1.01
C THR A 33 -4.41 4.37 -1.92
N SER A 34 -3.54 5.22 -1.39
CA SER A 34 -2.64 6.08 -2.17
C SER A 34 -1.64 5.31 -3.04
N ILE A 35 -1.22 4.13 -2.60
CA ILE A 35 -0.17 3.35 -3.30
C ILE A 35 -0.72 2.25 -4.19
N ILE A 36 -1.96 1.80 -3.97
CA ILE A 36 -2.57 0.70 -4.72
C ILE A 36 -3.78 1.22 -5.53
N VAL A 37 -4.71 1.94 -4.89
CA VAL A 37 -5.99 2.33 -5.50
C VAL A 37 -5.83 3.57 -6.39
N ASP A 38 -5.27 4.65 -5.85
CA ASP A 38 -5.15 5.94 -6.53
C ASP A 38 -4.37 5.83 -7.87
N PRO A 39 -3.25 5.09 -7.96
CA PRO A 39 -2.52 4.95 -9.23
C PRO A 39 -3.30 4.15 -10.30
N ILE A 40 -4.23 3.29 -9.88
CA ILE A 40 -5.09 2.50 -10.78
C ILE A 40 -6.25 3.36 -11.28
N LEU A 41 -6.90 4.11 -10.39
CA LEU A 41 -8.02 4.99 -10.72
C LEU A 41 -7.57 6.24 -11.50
N GLY A 42 -6.35 6.72 -11.26
CA GLY A 42 -5.84 7.95 -11.86
C GLY A 42 -6.29 9.23 -11.14
N PHE A 43 -6.94 9.11 -9.99
CA PHE A 43 -7.29 10.22 -9.10
C PHE A 43 -7.12 9.83 -7.64
N ARG A 44 -7.06 10.83 -6.77
CA ARG A 44 -6.92 10.65 -5.32
C ARG A 44 -8.27 10.29 -4.70
N THR A 45 -8.38 9.09 -4.11
CA THR A 45 -9.55 8.70 -3.30
C THR A 45 -9.63 9.49 -1.99
N HIS A 46 -10.76 9.38 -1.27
CA HIS A 46 -10.93 9.99 0.05
C HIS A 46 -9.76 9.65 1.00
N LYS A 47 -9.41 10.57 1.90
CA LYS A 47 -8.35 10.42 2.90
C LYS A 47 -8.86 10.87 4.27
N MET A 48 -8.66 10.04 5.29
CA MET A 48 -9.15 10.23 6.65
C MET A 48 -8.20 11.07 7.52
N SER A 49 -6.89 10.92 7.31
CA SER A 49 -5.86 11.53 8.14
C SER A 49 -5.61 12.98 7.71
N LEU A 50 -5.74 13.91 8.67
CA LEU A 50 -5.36 15.32 8.48
C LEU A 50 -3.86 15.50 8.20
N HIS A 51 -3.04 14.48 8.46
CA HIS A 51 -1.61 14.48 8.23
C HIS A 51 -1.20 13.74 6.95
N TYR A 52 -2.17 13.34 6.12
CA TYR A 52 -1.89 12.69 4.84
C TYR A 52 -1.03 13.59 3.94
N ARG A 53 0.08 13.02 3.46
CA ARG A 53 0.99 13.65 2.48
C ARG A 53 1.02 12.77 1.23
N PRO A 54 0.50 13.23 0.08
CA PRO A 54 0.46 12.41 -1.12
C PRO A 54 1.87 12.14 -1.65
N PRO A 55 2.08 10.98 -2.33
CA PRO A 55 3.25 10.78 -3.16
C PRO A 55 3.36 11.88 -4.23
N GLN A 56 4.58 12.30 -4.53
CA GLN A 56 4.84 13.26 -5.60
C GLN A 56 4.46 12.69 -6.97
N HIS A 57 4.32 13.53 -7.99
CA HIS A 57 3.89 13.10 -9.32
C HIS A 57 4.77 11.97 -9.90
N GLU A 58 6.10 12.10 -9.78
CA GLU A 58 7.06 11.08 -10.21
C GLU A 58 6.89 9.75 -9.44
N GLU A 59 6.62 9.85 -8.13
CA GLU A 59 6.36 8.68 -7.28
C GLU A 59 5.03 8.00 -7.68
N GLN A 60 4.01 8.76 -8.06
CA GLN A 60 2.73 8.23 -8.57
C GLN A 60 2.91 7.50 -9.91
N ILE A 61 3.71 8.06 -10.83
CA ILE A 61 4.06 7.39 -12.09
C ILE A 61 4.77 6.07 -11.80
N LYS A 62 5.76 6.08 -10.90
CA LYS A 62 6.50 4.88 -10.50
C LYS A 62 5.56 3.81 -9.91
N LEU A 63 4.66 4.19 -9.00
CA LEU A 63 3.66 3.28 -8.44
C LEU A 63 2.77 2.66 -9.52
N LYS A 64 2.30 3.47 -10.48
CA LYS A 64 1.52 2.99 -11.63
C LYS A 64 2.29 1.99 -12.48
N CYS A 65 3.58 2.23 -12.73
CA CYS A 65 4.45 1.30 -13.46
C CYS A 65 4.63 -0.03 -12.71
N ILE A 66 4.88 0.01 -11.39
CA ILE A 66 5.01 -1.19 -10.57
C ILE A 66 3.72 -2.02 -10.59
N LEU A 67 2.56 -1.38 -10.43
CA LEU A 67 1.27 -2.07 -10.45
C LEU A 67 0.92 -2.65 -11.83
N ARG A 68 1.32 -1.98 -12.92
CA ARG A 68 1.20 -2.53 -14.28
C ARG A 68 2.05 -3.78 -14.47
N LYS A 69 3.32 -3.72 -14.08
CA LYS A 69 4.22 -4.87 -14.11
C LYS A 69 3.67 -6.03 -13.26
N TYR A 70 3.25 -5.74 -12.03
CA TYR A 70 2.62 -6.71 -11.14
C TYR A 70 1.36 -7.38 -11.75
N LYS A 71 0.57 -6.62 -12.51
CA LYS A 71 -0.59 -7.17 -13.22
C LYS A 71 -0.18 -8.21 -14.26
N GLU A 72 0.97 -8.05 -14.90
CA GLU A 72 1.48 -8.94 -15.95
C GLU A 72 2.19 -10.17 -15.36
N ASP A 73 3.12 -9.99 -14.42
CA ASP A 73 3.95 -11.07 -13.88
C ASP A 73 3.36 -11.78 -12.65
N GLN A 74 2.40 -11.16 -11.97
CA GLN A 74 1.82 -11.62 -10.70
C GLN A 74 2.86 -11.81 -9.56
N ASP A 75 4.04 -11.22 -9.66
CA ASP A 75 5.10 -11.29 -8.65
C ASP A 75 4.84 -10.29 -7.52
N LEU A 76 4.13 -10.77 -6.49
CA LEU A 76 3.77 -9.94 -5.34
C LEU A 76 5.00 -9.52 -4.53
N CYS A 77 6.00 -10.39 -4.41
CA CYS A 77 7.20 -10.12 -3.63
C CYS A 77 7.98 -8.96 -4.25
N ALA A 78 8.23 -9.04 -5.56
CA ALA A 78 8.87 -7.96 -6.30
C ALA A 78 8.07 -6.66 -6.23
N ALA A 79 6.75 -6.72 -6.44
CA ALA A 79 5.89 -5.54 -6.40
C ALA A 79 5.93 -4.82 -5.03
N ILE A 80 5.77 -5.56 -3.92
CA ILE A 80 5.83 -4.98 -2.57
C ILE A 80 7.21 -4.42 -2.27
N GLN A 81 8.27 -5.12 -2.68
CA GLN A 81 9.63 -4.63 -2.54
C GLN A 81 9.81 -3.29 -3.27
N GLU A 82 9.41 -3.20 -4.54
CA GLU A 82 9.53 -1.96 -5.32
C GLU A 82 8.68 -0.82 -4.74
N ILE A 83 7.43 -1.10 -4.31
CA ILE A 83 6.53 -0.12 -3.69
C ILE A 83 7.12 0.44 -2.39
N PHE A 84 7.66 -0.40 -1.52
CA PHE A 84 8.18 0.04 -0.21
C PHE A 84 9.45 0.88 -0.33
N HIS A 85 10.14 0.79 -1.48
CA HIS A 85 11.28 1.63 -1.84
C HIS A 85 10.90 2.92 -2.60
N VAL A 86 9.61 3.20 -2.79
CA VAL A 86 9.15 4.52 -3.24
C VAL A 86 9.29 5.53 -2.09
N GLY A 87 9.85 6.71 -2.37
CA GLY A 87 10.32 7.66 -1.34
C GLY A 87 9.27 8.03 -0.30
N ALA A 88 8.02 8.29 -0.69
CA ALA A 88 6.91 8.58 0.20
C ALA A 88 6.62 7.42 1.17
N ILE A 89 6.65 6.19 0.68
CA ILE A 89 6.36 4.97 1.44
C ILE A 89 7.53 4.67 2.37
N THR A 90 8.76 4.75 1.84
CA THR A 90 9.97 4.60 2.65
C THR A 90 9.99 5.60 3.81
N ARG A 91 9.64 6.88 3.56
CA ARG A 91 9.52 7.91 4.60
C ARG A 91 8.41 7.59 5.61
N PHE A 92 7.27 7.09 5.14
CA PHE A 92 6.15 6.68 6.00
C PHE A 92 6.53 5.53 6.93
N LEU A 93 7.18 4.49 6.40
CA LEU A 93 7.61 3.32 7.14
C LEU A 93 8.74 3.62 8.14
N LYS A 94 9.72 4.45 7.76
CA LYS A 94 10.86 4.80 8.63
C LYS A 94 10.46 5.51 9.93
N ARG A 95 9.27 6.10 10.01
CA ARG A 95 8.75 6.75 11.22
C ARG A 95 7.96 5.81 12.14
N ARG A 96 7.88 4.53 11.79
CA ARG A 96 7.05 3.52 12.47
C ARG A 96 7.92 2.41 13.05
N THR A 97 7.49 1.87 14.19
CA THR A 97 8.06 0.65 14.77
C THR A 97 7.88 -0.55 13.85
N LEU A 98 8.66 -1.62 14.04
CA LEU A 98 8.53 -2.84 13.24
C LEU A 98 7.09 -3.41 13.29
N LYS A 99 6.48 -3.44 14.48
CA LYS A 99 5.07 -3.86 14.65
C LYS A 99 4.12 -3.04 13.75
N GLN A 100 4.30 -1.72 13.72
CA GLN A 100 3.49 -0.82 12.90
C GLN A 100 3.77 -0.98 11.40
N GLN A 101 5.03 -1.25 11.01
CA GLN A 101 5.38 -1.53 9.61
C GLN A 101 4.73 -2.83 9.13
N LEU A 102 4.77 -3.90 9.94
CA LEU A 102 4.11 -5.17 9.66
C LEU A 102 2.59 -5.01 9.58
N ALA A 103 1.99 -4.23 10.49
CA ALA A 103 0.56 -3.91 10.44
C ALA A 103 0.17 -3.17 9.15
N PHE A 104 0.97 -2.18 8.72
CA PHE A 104 0.74 -1.48 7.45
C PHE A 104 0.88 -2.42 6.25
N ARG A 105 1.92 -3.28 6.23
CA ARG A 105 2.10 -4.26 5.16
C ARG A 105 0.88 -5.16 5.03
N ASP A 106 0.41 -5.71 6.14
CA ASP A 106 -0.73 -6.63 6.13
C ASP A 106 -2.02 -5.92 5.68
N HIS A 107 -2.21 -4.64 6.07
CA HIS A 107 -3.30 -3.79 5.58
C HIS A 107 -3.20 -3.55 4.07
N ALA A 108 -2.02 -3.18 3.55
CA ALA A 108 -1.79 -2.97 2.13
C ALA A 108 -2.02 -4.26 1.30
N LEU A 109 -1.60 -5.41 1.83
CA LEU A 109 -1.86 -6.73 1.22
C LEU A 109 -3.35 -7.10 1.24
N GLN A 110 -4.11 -6.63 2.23
CA GLN A 110 -5.56 -6.78 2.24
C GLN A 110 -6.22 -5.89 1.18
N SER A 111 -5.81 -4.63 1.05
CA SER A 111 -6.29 -3.72 -0.01
C SER A 111 -6.04 -4.28 -1.41
N LYS A 112 -4.91 -4.98 -1.63
CA LYS A 112 -4.64 -5.72 -2.88
C LYS A 112 -5.75 -6.73 -3.21
N ARG A 113 -6.23 -7.50 -2.23
CA ARG A 113 -7.27 -8.53 -2.48
C ARG A 113 -8.56 -7.92 -3.04
N ALA A 114 -8.86 -6.68 -2.68
CA ALA A 114 -10.00 -5.95 -3.22
C ALA A 114 -9.83 -5.60 -4.72
N ILE A 115 -8.60 -5.48 -5.22
CA ILE A 115 -8.32 -5.00 -6.58
C ILE A 115 -7.87 -6.12 -7.54
N VAL A 116 -7.21 -7.16 -7.06
CA VAL A 116 -6.57 -8.20 -7.90
C VAL A 116 -7.47 -9.43 -8.12
N THR A 117 -8.55 -9.57 -7.35
CA THR A 117 -9.52 -10.64 -7.62
C THR A 117 -10.21 -10.34 -8.96
N LYS A 118 -10.06 -11.24 -9.92
CA LYS A 118 -10.52 -11.21 -11.33
C LYS A 118 -12.05 -11.03 -11.54
N ARG A 119 -12.71 -10.13 -10.81
CA ARG A 119 -14.12 -9.76 -10.99
C ARG A 119 -14.28 -8.26 -10.77
N LYS A 120 -14.39 -7.52 -11.89
CA LYS A 120 -14.92 -6.16 -11.97
C LYS A 120 -14.34 -5.15 -10.97
N ILE A 121 -13.30 -4.42 -11.37
CA ILE A 121 -13.20 -3.01 -10.96
C ILE A 121 -14.36 -2.31 -11.68
N ALA A 122 -15.55 -2.42 -11.10
CA ALA A 122 -16.71 -1.56 -11.34
C ALA A 122 -16.69 -0.40 -10.33
N LEU A 123 -15.49 0.12 -10.00
CA LEU A 123 -15.30 1.28 -9.13
C LEU A 123 -15.07 2.56 -9.93
N VAL A 124 -15.54 2.57 -11.19
CA VAL A 124 -15.49 3.73 -12.09
C VAL A 124 -16.87 3.92 -12.72
N GLU A 125 -17.96 3.92 -11.94
CA GLU A 125 -19.27 4.51 -12.28
C GLU A 125 -20.09 4.71 -10.97
N CYS A 126 -19.87 5.84 -10.30
CA CYS A 126 -20.83 6.55 -9.43
C CYS A 126 -20.45 8.03 -9.46
#